data_AF-A0A359CLB1-F1
#
_entry.id   AF-A0A359CLB1-F1
#
_cell.length_a   1.000
_cell.length_b   1.000
_cell.length_c   1.000
_cell.angle_alpha   90.00
_cell.angle_beta   90.00
_cell.angle_gamma   90.00
#
_symmetry.space_group_name_H-M   'P 1'
#
loop_
_entity.id
_entity.type
_entity.pdbx_description
1 polymer ?
#
loop_
_entity_poly.entity_id
_entity_poly.type
_entity_poly.pdbx_seq_one_letter_code
_entity_poly.pdbx_strand_id
1 'polypeptide(L)' 'LMEEYGVGRATVREALSILVNEGYLYKKQGIGTFVARKQPSLGFEP' A
#
# COMPACT_ATOMS: atom_id res chain seq x y z
N LEU A 1 -11.93 1.94 -5.36
CA LEU A 1 -11.21 2.46 -4.17
C LEU A 1 -11.94 3.57 -3.42
N MET A 2 -11.92 4.84 -3.83
CA MET A 2 -12.62 5.88 -3.04
C MET A 2 -14.13 5.66 -2.97
N GLU A 3 -14.77 5.47 -4.13
CA GLU A 3 -16.21 5.17 -4.23
C GLU A 3 -16.55 3.82 -3.58
N GLU A 4 -15.80 2.79 -3.94
CA GLU A 4 -15.96 1.41 -3.44
C GLU A 4 -15.90 1.28 -1.92
N TYR A 5 -15.00 2.02 -1.26
CA TYR A 5 -14.85 1.98 0.19
C TYR A 5 -15.46 3.22 0.89
N GLY A 6 -16.08 4.14 0.16
CA GLY A 6 -16.67 5.37 0.71
C GLY A 6 -15.66 6.29 1.41
N VAL A 7 -14.39 6.28 1.01
CA VAL A 7 -13.31 7.03 1.67
C VAL A 7 -12.74 8.14 0.79
N GLY A 8 -12.20 9.17 1.44
CA GLY A 8 -11.54 10.28 0.76
C GLY A 8 -10.19 9.91 0.14
N ARG A 9 -9.73 10.74 -0.80
CA ARG A 9 -8.44 10.57 -1.50
C ARG A 9 -7.24 10.50 -0.55
N ALA A 10 -7.24 11.29 0.53
CA ALA A 10 -6.17 11.30 1.51
C ALA A 10 -6.03 9.94 2.19
N THR A 11 -7.15 9.38 2.68
CA THR A 11 -7.22 8.06 3.31
C THR A 11 -6.72 6.94 2.39
N VAL A 12 -7.14 6.94 1.11
CA VAL A 12 -6.66 5.94 0.15
C VAL A 12 -5.15 6.06 -0.07
N ARG A 13 -4.64 7.28 -0.17
CA ARG A 13 -3.19 7.51 -0.36
C ARG A 13 -2.38 7.06 0.84
N GLU A 14 -2.87 7.33 2.05
CA GLU A 14 -2.21 6.94 3.29
C GLU A 14 -2.18 5.42 3.44
N ALA A 15 -3.31 4.74 3.24
CA ALA A 15 -3.38 3.28 3.26
C ALA A 15 -2.43 2.63 2.24
N LEU A 16 -2.39 3.13 1.00
CA LEU A 16 -1.44 2.65 -0.01
C LEU A 16 0.03 2.92 0.38
N SER A 17 0.30 4.03 1.07
CA SER A 17 1.65 4.36 1.54
C SER A 17 2.10 3.40 2.64
N ILE A 18 1.21 3.10 3.59
CA ILE A 18 1.45 2.13 4.67
C ILE A 18 1.77 0.77 4.06
N LEU A 19 0.92 0.26 3.16
CA LEU A 19 1.13 -1.04 2.52
C LEU A 19 2.41 -1.12 1.69
N VAL A 20 2.85 -0.01 1.09
CA VAL A 20 4.15 0.04 0.39
C VAL A 20 5.31 0.04 1.38
N ASN A 21 5.20 0.81 2.47
CA ASN A 21 6.24 0.88 3.49
C ASN A 21 6.41 -0.46 4.22
N GLU A 22 5.30 -1.12 4.52
CA GLU A 22 5.27 -2.46 5.11
C GLU A 22 5.75 -3.53 4.12
N GLY A 23 5.89 -3.22 2.82
CA GLY A 23 6.41 -4.15 1.81
C GLY A 23 5.35 -5.06 1.16
N TYR A 24 4.06 -4.88 1.46
CA TYR A 24 2.97 -5.60 0.81
C TYR A 24 2.77 -5.16 -0.64
N LEU A 25 3.05 -3.89 -0.92
CA LEU A 25 2.94 -3.30 -2.26
C LEU A 25 4.29 -2.71 -2.69
N TYR A 26 4.49 -2.62 -4.01
CA TYR A 26 5.59 -1.85 -4.59
C TYR A 26 5.08 -0.98 -5.74
N LYS A 27 5.73 0.16 -5.94
CA LYS A 27 5.41 1.09 -7.03
C LYS A 27 6.38 0.90 -8.18
N LYS A 28 5.87 0.88 -9.40
CA LYS A 28 6.66 0.99 -10.63
C LYS A 28 6.33 2.34 -11.27
N GLN A 29 7.32 3.24 -11.26
CA GLN A 29 7.13 4.62 -11.74
C GLN A 29 6.53 4.65 -13.15
N GLY A 30 5.52 5.49 -13.35
CA GLY A 30 4.82 5.65 -14.62
C GLY A 30 3.90 4.48 -15.02
N ILE A 31 3.84 3.41 -14.23
CA ILE A 31 3.12 2.18 -14.60
C ILE A 31 2.03 1.85 -13.57
N GLY A 32 2.32 1.95 -12.26
CA GLY A 32 1.32 1.70 -11.23
C GLY A 32 1.86 1.11 -9.93
N THR A 33 0.95 0.54 -9.14
CA THR A 33 1.25 -0.13 -7.86
C THR A 33 0.88 -1.61 -7.98
N PHE A 34 1.73 -2.48 -7.45
CA PHE A 34 1.64 -3.93 -7.62
C PHE A 34 1.83 -4.66 -6.29
N VAL A 35 1.31 -5.88 -6.17
CA VAL A 35 1.44 -6.73 -4.98
C VAL A 35 2.81 -7.40 -4.94
N ALA A 36 3.51 -7.31 -3.80
CA ALA A 36 4.75 -8.03 -3.59
C ALA A 36 4.48 -9.51 -3.30
N ARG A 37 5.13 -10.43 -4.03
CA ARG A 37 4.96 -11.89 -3.84
C ARG A 37 5.57 -12.44 -2.55
N LYS A 38 6.47 -11.70 -1.91
CA LYS A 38 7.06 -12.08 -0.63
C LYS A 38 6.30 -11.35 0.46
N GLN A 39 5.66 -12.09 1.37
CA GLN A 39 5.19 -11.50 2.61
C GLN A 39 6.37 -10.76 3.25
N PRO A 40 6.17 -9.50 3.67
CA PRO A 40 7.19 -8.82 4.44
C PRO A 40 7.45 -9.67 5.68
N SER A 41 8.71 -9.98 5.95
CA SER A 41 9.11 -10.44 7.27
C SER A 41 8.65 -9.36 8.24
N LEU A 42 7.63 -9.68 9.04
CA LEU A 42 6.98 -8.78 9.97
C LEU A 42 8.00 -8.41 11.07
N GLY A 43 8.86 -7.43 10.77
CA GLY A 43 9.72 -6.77 11.72
C GLY A 43 8.88 -5.83 12.55
N PHE A 44 8.13 -6.38 13.51
CA PHE A 44 7.63 -5.60 14.63
C PHE A 44 8.86 -5.20 15.47
N GLU A 45 9.35 -3.98 15.31
CA GLU A 45 10.02 -3.33 16.44
C GLU A 45 8.92 -2.86 17.41
N PRO A 46 8.92 -3.36 18.67
CA PRO A 46 7.89 -3.05 19.67
C PRO A 46 7.95 -1.61 20.18
#